data_AF-A0A1G5YEU0-F1
#
_entry.id   AF-A0A1G5YEU0-F1
#
_cell.length_a   1.000
_cell.length_b   1.000
_cell.length_c   1.000
_cell.angle_alpha   90.00
_cell.angle_beta   90.00
_cell.angle_gamma   90.00
#
_symmetry.space_group_name_H-M   'P 1'
#
loop_
_entity.id
_entity.type
_entity.pdbx_description
1 polymer ?
#
loop_
_entity_poly.entity_id
_entity_poly.type
_entity_poly.pdbx_seq_one_letter_code
_entity_poly.pdbx_strand_id
1 'polypeptide(L)'
;MKISKKDFEEMQKKYKQEVGQGKPGKNPKGDVTKQTEWVFFDRDTLQNLLDQADQDGKTGGIKFYLTEYTEELAKKWHPTEPNSYSGGITLVLKAANLKDGKPVDVTDSEVAGEEYENRGIKCPPTCQ
;
A
#
# COMPACT_ATOMS: atom_id res chain seq x y z
N MET A 1 -0.38 -18.02 -10.26
CA MET A 1 -1.43 -18.87 -9.65
C MET A 1 -2.71 -18.05 -9.55
N LYS A 2 -3.88 -18.61 -9.87
CA LYS A 2 -5.17 -17.94 -9.63
C LYS A 2 -5.74 -18.48 -8.32
N ILE A 3 -6.33 -17.63 -7.48
CA ILE A 3 -7.04 -18.05 -6.25
C ILE A 3 -8.54 -18.14 -6.52
N SER A 4 -9.25 -19.04 -5.83
CA SER A 4 -10.70 -19.12 -5.95
C SER A 4 -11.38 -18.02 -5.13
N LYS A 5 -12.64 -17.71 -5.45
CA LYS A 5 -13.45 -16.78 -4.66
C LYS A 5 -13.56 -17.23 -3.19
N LYS A 6 -13.73 -18.53 -2.96
CA LYS A 6 -13.81 -19.11 -1.62
C LYS A 6 -12.50 -18.90 -0.84
N ASP A 7 -11.35 -19.18 -1.45
CA ASP A 7 -10.06 -18.98 -0.80
C ASP A 7 -9.83 -17.51 -0.47
N PHE A 8 -10.19 -16.61 -1.39
CA PHE A 8 -10.13 -15.17 -1.15
C PHE A 8 -11.02 -14.74 0.03
N GLU A 9 -12.26 -15.22 0.10
CA GLU A 9 -13.18 -14.91 1.20
C GLU A 9 -12.65 -15.44 2.55
N GLU A 10 -12.06 -16.64 2.58
CA GLU A 10 -11.44 -17.20 3.79
C GLU A 10 -10.21 -16.39 4.23
N MET A 11 -9.35 -15.98 3.29
CA MET A 11 -8.21 -15.10 3.55
C MET A 11 -8.67 -13.74 4.11
N GLN A 12 -9.68 -13.13 3.48
CA GLN A 12 -10.21 -11.84 3.90
C GLN A 12 -10.85 -11.94 5.29
N LYS A 13 -11.61 -13.00 5.57
CA LYS A 13 -12.20 -13.25 6.89
C LYS A 13 -11.13 -13.35 7.97
N LYS A 14 -10.05 -14.11 7.72
CA LYS A 14 -8.95 -14.25 8.67
C LYS A 14 -8.25 -12.91 8.92
N TYR A 15 -7.99 -12.12 7.87
CA TYR A 15 -7.45 -10.77 8.03
C TYR A 15 -8.35 -9.90 8.91
N LYS A 16 -9.67 -9.90 8.64
CA LYS A 16 -10.65 -9.12 9.41
C LYS A 16 -10.65 -9.47 10.90
N GLN A 17 -10.51 -10.75 11.24
CA GLN A 17 -10.53 -11.22 12.63
C GLN A 17 -9.24 -10.93 13.39
N GLU A 18 -8.08 -11.10 12.75
CA GLU A 18 -6.77 -11.02 13.43
C GLU A 18 -6.16 -9.61 13.38
N VAL A 19 -6.30 -8.93 12.24
CA VAL A 19 -5.67 -7.63 11.95
C VAL A 19 -6.70 -6.52 11.81
N GLY A 20 -7.79 -6.79 11.07
CA GLY A 20 -8.89 -5.86 10.78
C GLY A 20 -9.61 -5.32 12.02
N GLN A 21 -9.88 -6.21 12.97
CA GLN A 21 -10.65 -6.00 14.20
C GLN A 21 -9.97 -6.64 15.43
N GLY A 22 -8.88 -7.37 15.24
CA GLY A 22 -8.18 -8.13 16.30
C GLY A 22 -7.38 -7.22 17.21
N LYS A 23 -6.04 -7.21 17.10
CA LYS A 23 -5.20 -6.27 17.88
C LYS A 23 -5.35 -4.87 17.28
N PRO A 24 -5.94 -3.88 18.00
CA PRO A 24 -6.13 -2.56 17.43
C PRO A 24 -4.79 -1.90 17.15
N GLY A 25 -4.72 -1.14 16.05
CA GLY A 25 -3.66 -0.16 15.87
C GLY A 25 -3.74 0.88 16.98
N LYS A 26 -2.68 1.67 17.17
CA LYS A 26 -2.68 2.73 18.18
C LYS A 26 -2.46 4.07 17.48
N ASN A 27 -3.27 5.05 17.83
CA ASN A 27 -3.01 6.45 17.52
C ASN A 27 -3.13 7.28 18.82
N PRO A 28 -2.76 8.57 18.82
CA PRO A 28 -2.80 9.41 20.02
C PRO A 28 -4.18 9.56 20.66
N LYS A 29 -5.26 9.26 19.93
CA LYS A 29 -6.65 9.32 20.41
C LYS A 29 -7.18 7.98 20.91
N GLY A 30 -6.41 6.91 20.79
CA GLY A 30 -6.76 5.57 21.25
C GLY A 30 -6.64 4.51 20.17
N ASP A 31 -7.53 3.53 20.22
CA ASP A 31 -7.42 2.29 19.48
C ASP A 31 -8.02 2.41 18.08
N VAL A 32 -7.26 2.02 17.07
CA VAL A 32 -7.70 1.90 15.67
C VAL A 32 -8.21 0.48 15.48
N THR A 33 -9.51 0.30 15.70
CA THR A 33 -10.20 -1.00 15.68
C THR A 33 -10.72 -1.40 14.30
N LYS A 34 -10.59 -0.52 13.30
CA LYS A 34 -10.93 -0.80 11.90
C LYS A 34 -9.70 -0.53 11.05
N GLN A 35 -9.02 -1.59 10.64
CA GLN A 35 -7.87 -1.51 9.74
C GLN A 35 -8.27 -1.55 8.27
N THR A 36 -7.32 -1.19 7.42
CA THR A 36 -7.47 -1.12 5.96
C THR A 36 -7.78 -2.48 5.34
N GLU A 37 -8.92 -2.58 4.68
CA GLU A 37 -9.36 -3.79 3.99
C GLU A 37 -8.81 -3.88 2.56
N TRP A 38 -8.69 -2.74 1.87
CA TRP A 38 -8.11 -2.66 0.54
C TRP A 38 -7.53 -1.27 0.28
N VAL A 39 -6.58 -1.21 -0.65
CA VAL A 39 -6.02 0.02 -1.21
C VAL A 39 -6.11 -0.09 -2.73
N PHE A 40 -6.68 0.92 -3.36
CA PHE A 40 -6.81 1.04 -4.80
C PHE A 40 -5.80 2.06 -5.32
N PHE A 41 -5.09 1.68 -6.39
CA PHE A 41 -4.24 2.58 -7.17
C PHE A 41 -4.82 2.64 -8.57
N ASP A 42 -4.89 3.84 -9.13
CA ASP A 42 -5.32 4.01 -10.51
C ASP A 42 -4.25 3.47 -11.49
N ARG A 43 -4.68 3.32 -12.74
CA ARG A 43 -3.81 2.81 -13.81
C ARG A 43 -2.58 3.69 -14.00
N ASP A 44 -2.74 5.01 -13.97
CA ASP A 44 -1.67 5.95 -14.29
C ASP A 44 -0.57 5.90 -13.24
N THR A 45 -0.92 5.79 -11.96
CA THR A 45 0.03 5.60 -10.86
C THR A 45 0.85 4.33 -11.04
N LEU A 46 0.19 3.21 -11.36
CA LEU A 46 0.86 1.93 -11.59
C LEU A 46 1.74 1.98 -12.85
N GLN A 47 1.26 2.60 -13.93
CA GLN A 47 2.02 2.72 -15.18
C GLN A 47 3.27 3.58 -14.99
N ASN A 48 3.16 4.72 -14.31
CA ASN A 48 4.31 5.59 -14.04
C ASN A 48 5.42 4.86 -13.26
N LEU A 49 5.06 3.98 -12.32
CA LEU A 49 6.03 3.15 -11.59
C LEU A 49 6.64 2.05 -12.47
N LEU A 50 5.84 1.46 -13.36
CA LEU A 50 6.34 0.45 -14.30
C LEU A 50 7.29 1.06 -15.33
N ASP A 51 7.01 2.27 -15.81
CA ASP A 51 7.87 3.00 -16.76
C ASP A 51 9.26 3.30 -16.17
N GLN A 52 9.37 3.37 -14.83
CA GLN A 52 10.65 3.51 -14.12
C GLN A 52 11.43 2.20 -14.04
N ALA A 53 10.75 1.06 -13.87
CA ALA A 53 11.40 -0.25 -13.72
C ALA A 53 11.73 -0.89 -15.08
N ASP A 54 10.77 -0.89 -16.00
CA ASP A 54 10.76 -1.79 -17.15
C ASP A 54 11.46 -1.25 -18.40
N GLN A 55 12.66 -0.69 -18.26
CA GLN A 55 13.43 -0.17 -19.40
C GLN A 55 13.73 -1.24 -20.47
N ASP A 56 13.78 -2.52 -20.08
CA ASP A 56 14.01 -3.67 -20.96
C ASP A 56 12.74 -4.48 -21.32
N GLY A 57 11.57 -4.05 -20.83
CA GLY A 57 10.26 -4.61 -21.17
C GLY A 57 9.98 -6.01 -20.62
N LYS A 58 10.76 -6.50 -19.66
CA LYS A 58 10.75 -7.90 -19.20
C LYS A 58 10.91 -8.09 -17.71
N THR A 59 11.67 -7.23 -17.04
CA THR A 59 12.06 -7.45 -15.65
C THR A 59 11.41 -6.48 -14.67
N GLY A 60 10.72 -5.45 -15.19
CA GLY A 60 10.10 -4.42 -14.38
C GLY A 60 8.88 -4.88 -13.61
N GLY A 61 8.73 -4.31 -12.42
CA GLY A 61 7.62 -4.56 -11.52
C GLY A 61 7.53 -3.53 -10.41
N ILE A 62 6.60 -3.78 -9.49
CA ILE A 62 6.32 -2.89 -8.37
C ILE A 62 6.49 -3.68 -7.07
N LYS A 63 7.28 -3.12 -6.15
CA LYS A 63 7.38 -3.61 -4.78
C LYS A 63 6.33 -2.90 -3.92
N PHE A 64 5.57 -3.68 -3.16
CA PHE A 64 4.58 -3.18 -2.22
C PHE A 64 5.08 -3.36 -0.79
N TYR A 65 5.04 -2.30 0.00
CA TYR A 65 5.37 -2.29 1.40
C TYR A 65 4.11 -2.07 2.23
N LEU A 66 3.82 -2.97 3.17
CA LEU A 66 2.79 -2.74 4.17
C LEU A 66 3.36 -1.84 5.26
N THR A 67 2.74 -0.69 5.47
CA THR A 67 3.16 0.31 6.46
C THR A 67 1.97 0.81 7.25
N GLU A 68 2.18 1.56 8.33
CA GLU A 68 1.12 2.25 9.06
C GLU A 68 1.29 3.77 8.90
N TYR A 69 0.17 4.49 8.75
CA TYR A 69 0.19 5.94 8.73
C TYR A 69 0.64 6.50 10.08
N THR A 70 1.72 7.29 10.07
CA THR A 70 2.07 8.11 11.22
C THR A 70 1.07 9.25 11.38
N GLU A 71 0.95 9.78 12.60
CA GLU A 71 0.11 10.95 12.86
C GLU A 71 0.52 12.15 12.00
N GLU A 72 1.82 12.37 11.84
CA GLU A 72 2.37 13.47 11.05
C GLU A 72 1.97 13.37 9.57
N LEU A 73 2.14 12.20 8.95
CA LEU A 73 1.74 12.00 7.56
C LEU A 73 0.23 12.09 7.37
N ALA A 74 -0.56 11.56 8.30
CA ALA A 74 -2.01 11.68 8.26
C ALA A 74 -2.46 13.16 8.31
N LYS A 75 -1.84 13.99 9.15
CA LYS A 75 -2.09 15.45 9.18
C LYS A 75 -1.68 16.14 7.90
N LYS A 76 -0.54 15.76 7.32
CA LYS A 76 -0.01 16.36 6.10
C LYS A 76 -0.89 16.06 4.89
N TRP A 77 -1.35 14.82 4.74
CA TRP A 77 -2.02 14.35 3.52
C TRP A 77 -3.54 14.31 3.62
N HIS A 78 -4.08 14.18 4.83
CA HIS A 78 -5.52 14.16 5.09
C HIS A 78 -5.89 15.21 6.15
N PRO A 79 -5.61 16.52 5.92
CA PRO A 79 -5.74 17.56 6.94
C PRO A 79 -7.17 17.74 7.46
N THR A 80 -8.17 17.36 6.67
CA THR A 80 -9.59 17.43 7.06
C THR A 80 -9.99 16.34 8.05
N GLU A 81 -9.35 15.18 8.02
CA GLU A 81 -9.71 14.03 8.85
C GLU A 81 -8.52 13.12 9.21
N PRO A 82 -7.43 13.66 9.79
CA PRO A 82 -6.19 12.91 9.98
C PRO A 82 -6.34 11.70 10.92
N ASN A 83 -7.30 11.76 11.85
CA ASN A 83 -7.55 10.67 12.79
C ASN A 83 -8.16 9.43 12.13
N SER A 84 -8.86 9.59 11.00
CA SER A 84 -9.38 8.47 10.20
C SER A 84 -8.25 7.69 9.53
N TYR A 85 -7.05 8.28 9.43
CA TYR A 85 -5.91 7.71 8.71
C TYR A 85 -4.81 7.21 9.64
N SER A 86 -4.49 7.95 10.71
CA SER A 86 -3.41 7.65 11.64
C SER A 86 -3.54 6.25 12.27
N GLY A 87 -2.47 5.47 12.27
CA GLY A 87 -2.40 4.09 12.79
C GLY A 87 -3.10 3.04 11.93
N GLY A 88 -3.63 3.44 10.76
CA GLY A 88 -4.17 2.52 9.76
C GLY A 88 -3.10 1.99 8.82
N ILE A 89 -3.15 0.69 8.51
CA ILE A 89 -2.28 0.05 7.53
C ILE A 89 -2.46 0.71 6.14
N THR A 90 -1.41 0.85 5.35
CA THR A 90 -1.43 1.31 3.97
C THR A 90 -0.38 0.58 3.14
N LEU A 91 -0.39 0.81 1.82
CA LEU A 91 0.62 0.33 0.90
C LEU A 91 1.47 1.49 0.40
N VAL A 92 2.79 1.34 0.50
CA VAL A 92 3.77 2.19 -0.19
C VAL A 92 4.35 1.39 -1.35
N LEU A 93 4.47 2.02 -2.51
CA LEU A 93 4.88 1.41 -3.77
C LEU A 93 6.23 1.96 -4.18
N LYS A 94 7.02 1.11 -4.83
CA LYS A 94 8.30 1.48 -5.44
C LYS A 94 8.58 0.65 -6.67
N ALA A 95 9.17 1.27 -7.69
CA ALA A 95 9.65 0.60 -8.88
C ALA A 95 10.80 -0.36 -8.55
N ALA A 96 10.76 -1.59 -9.08
CA ALA A 96 11.79 -2.58 -8.86
C ALA A 96 11.95 -3.51 -10.07
N ASN A 97 13.17 -3.97 -10.30
CA ASN A 97 13.53 -4.92 -11.34
C ASN A 97 13.87 -6.29 -10.78
N LEU A 98 13.60 -7.35 -11.55
CA LEU A 98 14.08 -8.68 -11.22
C LEU A 98 15.54 -8.86 -11.67
N LYS A 99 16.43 -9.04 -10.70
CA LYS A 99 17.82 -9.45 -10.93
C LYS A 99 18.06 -10.80 -10.28
N ASP A 100 18.43 -11.80 -11.08
CA ASP A 100 18.62 -13.19 -10.62
C ASP A 100 17.39 -13.73 -9.85
N GLY A 101 16.19 -13.36 -10.32
CA GLY A 101 14.92 -13.74 -9.71
C GLY A 101 14.58 -13.02 -8.40
N LYS A 102 15.36 -12.00 -8.01
CA LYS A 102 15.13 -11.21 -6.79
C LYS A 102 14.77 -9.77 -7.14
N PRO A 103 13.80 -9.15 -6.44
CA PRO A 103 13.42 -7.76 -6.68
C PRO A 103 14.48 -6.80 -6.12
N VAL A 104 15.10 -6.02 -7.01
CA VAL A 104 16.07 -4.96 -6.70
C VAL A 104 15.43 -3.61 -7.03
N ASP A 105 15.55 -2.65 -6.12
CA ASP A 105 14.97 -1.31 -6.30
C ASP A 105 15.65 -0.59 -7.46
N VAL A 106 14.86 0.15 -8.24
CA VAL A 106 15.41 1.14 -9.18
C VAL A 106 15.97 2.29 -8.35
N THR A 107 17.21 2.71 -8.60
CA THR A 107 17.84 3.79 -7.82
C THR A 107 17.78 5.12 -8.55
N ASP A 108 17.88 6.24 -7.83
CA ASP A 108 17.87 7.61 -8.39
C ASP A 108 18.89 7.85 -9.51
N SER A 109 19.97 7.05 -9.57
CA SER A 109 20.96 7.08 -10.64
C SER A 109 20.35 6.70 -12.01
N GLU A 110 19.25 5.96 -12.02
CA GLU A 110 18.64 5.32 -13.18
C GLU A 110 17.36 6.06 -13.63
N VAL A 111 16.71 6.86 -12.76
CA VAL A 111 15.51 7.63 -13.09
C VAL A 111 15.37 8.90 -12.23
N ALA A 112 14.93 10.01 -12.85
CA ALA A 112 14.57 11.25 -12.14
C ALA A 112 13.11 11.20 -11.68
N GLY A 113 12.85 10.84 -10.42
CA GLY A 113 11.49 10.78 -9.86
C GLY A 113 11.48 10.58 -8.33
N GLU A 114 10.33 10.78 -7.69
CA GLU A 114 10.16 10.47 -6.26
C GLU A 114 10.20 8.94 -6.04
N GLU A 115 11.01 8.50 -5.08
CA GLU A 115 11.38 7.09 -4.86
C GLU A 115 10.23 6.21 -4.34
N TYR A 116 9.20 6.79 -3.73
CA TYR A 116 8.11 6.07 -3.06
C TYR A 116 6.74 6.71 -3.32
N GLU A 117 5.73 5.88 -3.55
CA GLU A 117 4.35 6.31 -3.86
C GLU A 117 3.34 5.71 -2.86
N ASN A 118 2.38 6.50 -2.38
CA ASN A 118 1.37 6.10 -1.38
C ASN A 118 0.04 6.87 -1.56
N ARG A 119 -0.27 7.33 -2.77
CA ARG A 119 -1.52 8.03 -3.13
C ARG A 119 -2.71 7.10 -3.34
N GLY A 120 -2.68 5.91 -2.75
CA GLY A 120 -3.76 4.93 -2.90
C GLY A 120 -5.02 5.38 -2.17
N ILE A 121 -6.18 5.11 -2.78
CA ILE A 121 -7.49 5.26 -2.12
C ILE A 121 -7.69 4.04 -1.23
N LYS A 122 -8.00 4.27 0.06
CA LYS A 122 -8.13 3.18 1.04
C LYS A 122 -9.53 3.06 1.64
N CYS A 123 -9.91 1.83 1.96
CA CYS A 123 -11.09 1.51 2.75
C CYS A 123 -10.69 0.85 4.07
N PRO A 124 -11.13 1.36 5.24
CA PRO A 124 -11.69 2.71 5.47
C PRO A 124 -10.65 3.83 5.26
N PRO A 125 -11.09 5.10 5.09
CA PRO A 125 -12.46 5.58 5.23
C PRO A 125 -13.31 5.51 3.95
N THR A 126 -12.71 5.29 2.78
CA THR A 126 -13.42 5.34 1.50
C THR A 126 -13.76 3.93 1.03
N CYS A 127 -14.93 3.42 1.43
CA CYS A 127 -15.33 2.01 1.20
C CYS A 127 -16.44 1.80 0.16
N GLN A 128 -16.90 2.86 -0.51
CA GLN A 128 -18.03 2.81 -1.45
C GLN A 128 -17.64 2.26 -2.81
#